data_AF-A0A1Y1IQK2-F1
#
_entry.id   AF-A0A1Y1IQK2-F1
#
_cell.length_a   1.000
_cell.length_b   1.000
_cell.length_c   1.000
_cell.angle_alpha   90.00
_cell.angle_beta   90.00
_cell.angle_gamma   90.00
#
_symmetry.space_group_name_H-M   'P 1'
#
loop_
_entity.id
_entity.type
_entity.pdbx_description
1 polymer ?
#
loop_
_entity_poly.entity_id
_entity_poly.type
_entity_poly.pdbx_seq_one_letter_code
_entity_poly.pdbx_strand_id
1 'polypeptide(L)'
;MASGPVGVKRKHGQINGPKQFVCDFAGCGETFTGPEYLTCHLRSHSKQNAPPTSYEGWKQHYKYKHIFGLPDGQVWSCRSGRFLKGTKFNGYVQLEIDGKKIQRHCLNFEIAHGRAIASGMDIDHIIPSPTPKDGSERQPQDDSWANLQELTRWEHNSKTLADNPDSGKKRGATQGFPIIALHATSGREERYSSITEAASALGLKLSTVKLRIRQGSSEEYGGHVFRRCPVHVAEQADRPGEEWKDAKLDGRLIRGIRVSSLGRVQLRDGRRTEGKVKHGRHKVGLEVDGKDVQVFVHILMVHTFIGPPPSDKHTVDHIDGNCRRNVSGNLRWATKTRRPASAGSRHSMMHRVTAKAVFFALGLWFLVADNPRASKKGGVTKGFPVMALHVASGKENLHASVRAAASTLGLTLATVQKRIRQGSSKEYRGYIFRRCPKHTAEQDDRPGEVWKDAELHGRLIKGIRVSTMGRVQLQFGRRTEGWIVNNRRNVNLRVDGRTKVVKLYVLMAHTFIGRPPSAEHTVDHIDGNSIHDVIWNLRWATRVEQGRNIKSNRAVHKYDLQGTLLQTYDTIAEAAEKNRLSRGQVKYAASTGSTVTRFCWVFVS
;
A
#
# COMPACT_ATOMS: atom_id res chain seq x y z
N MET A 1 -50.73 35.15 -7.36
CA MET A 1 -50.92 34.42 -8.63
C MET A 1 -49.96 33.24 -8.65
N ALA A 2 -50.51 32.03 -8.51
CA ALA A 2 -49.73 30.79 -8.45
C ALA A 2 -49.39 30.32 -9.87
N SER A 3 -48.12 30.39 -10.26
CA SER A 3 -47.62 29.81 -11.51
C SER A 3 -47.30 28.33 -11.27
N GLY A 4 -48.08 27.45 -11.89
CA GLY A 4 -47.96 25.99 -11.80
C GLY A 4 -46.68 25.41 -12.40
N PRO A 5 -46.49 24.07 -12.34
CA PRO A 5 -45.28 23.42 -12.79
C PRO A 5 -45.12 23.54 -14.30
N VAL A 6 -43.98 24.07 -14.74
CA VAL A 6 -43.60 24.20 -16.16
C VAL A 6 -43.50 22.81 -16.77
N GLY A 7 -44.53 22.43 -17.53
CA GLY A 7 -44.61 21.15 -18.23
C GLY A 7 -43.63 21.08 -19.41
N VAL A 8 -42.99 19.92 -19.57
CA VAL A 8 -42.08 19.61 -20.68
C VAL A 8 -42.89 19.52 -21.98
N LYS A 9 -42.75 20.50 -22.88
CA LYS A 9 -43.38 20.44 -24.21
C LYS A 9 -42.41 19.87 -25.25
N ARG A 10 -42.92 18.95 -26.09
CA ARG A 10 -42.21 18.33 -27.22
C ARG A 10 -42.52 19.09 -28.52
N LYS A 11 -41.53 19.33 -29.38
CA LYS A 11 -41.78 19.56 -30.81
C LYS A 11 -41.74 18.22 -31.55
N HIS A 12 -42.83 17.84 -32.22
CA HIS A 12 -42.83 16.77 -33.22
C HIS A 12 -42.51 17.40 -34.56
N GLY A 13 -41.37 17.01 -35.15
CA GLY A 13 -40.96 17.48 -36.46
C GLY A 13 -39.59 16.94 -36.87
N GLN A 14 -39.62 16.01 -37.83
CA GLN A 14 -38.55 15.49 -38.67
C GLN A 14 -37.59 14.39 -38.15
N ILE A 15 -37.32 13.50 -39.10
CA ILE A 15 -36.82 12.13 -39.03
C ILE A 15 -35.27 12.16 -39.12
N ASN A 16 -34.61 11.33 -38.31
CA ASN A 16 -33.16 11.04 -38.28
C ASN A 16 -32.21 12.06 -37.62
N GLY A 17 -32.46 12.39 -36.36
CA GLY A 17 -31.45 12.97 -35.44
C GLY A 17 -31.71 12.56 -33.98
N PRO A 18 -30.70 12.56 -33.09
CA PRO A 18 -30.92 12.26 -31.67
C PRO A 18 -31.90 13.28 -31.08
N LYS A 19 -32.92 12.80 -30.34
CA LYS A 19 -33.96 13.64 -29.72
C LYS A 19 -33.32 14.70 -28.81
N GLN A 20 -33.53 15.99 -29.10
CA GLN A 20 -33.02 17.10 -28.30
C GLN A 20 -34.15 17.78 -27.49
N PHE A 21 -33.90 18.06 -26.22
CA PHE A 21 -34.79 18.71 -25.26
C PHE A 21 -34.29 20.14 -25.04
N VAL A 22 -35.08 21.17 -25.36
CA VAL A 22 -34.66 22.57 -25.28
C VAL A 22 -35.17 23.23 -24.00
N CYS A 23 -34.39 24.15 -23.44
CA CYS A 23 -34.79 24.99 -22.32
C CYS A 23 -35.64 26.17 -22.79
N ASP A 24 -36.87 26.26 -22.29
CA ASP A 24 -37.83 27.32 -22.63
C ASP A 24 -37.67 28.59 -21.77
N PHE A 25 -36.64 28.69 -20.92
CA PHE A 25 -36.39 29.87 -20.10
C PHE A 25 -35.88 31.03 -20.97
N ALA A 26 -36.50 32.21 -20.83
CA ALA A 26 -36.21 33.38 -21.65
C ALA A 26 -34.71 33.73 -21.63
N GLY A 27 -34.08 33.72 -22.82
CA GLY A 27 -32.64 34.01 -23.00
C GLY A 27 -31.68 32.83 -22.79
N CYS A 28 -32.16 31.63 -22.47
CA CYS A 28 -31.27 30.47 -22.23
C CYS A 28 -30.99 29.65 -23.50
N GLY A 29 -32.02 29.15 -24.18
CA GLY A 29 -31.88 28.44 -25.47
C GLY A 29 -31.09 27.12 -25.48
N GLU A 30 -30.64 26.63 -24.31
CA GLU A 30 -29.78 25.43 -24.19
C GLU A 30 -30.51 24.14 -24.58
N THR A 31 -29.81 23.22 -25.25
CA THR A 31 -30.35 21.94 -25.73
C THR A 31 -29.70 20.75 -25.05
N PHE A 32 -30.49 19.75 -24.66
CA PHE A 32 -30.07 18.57 -23.90
C PHE A 32 -30.43 17.27 -24.61
N THR A 33 -29.63 16.23 -24.42
CA THR A 33 -29.84 14.91 -25.05
C THR A 33 -30.86 14.03 -24.31
N GLY A 34 -31.30 14.43 -23.11
CA GLY A 34 -32.24 13.67 -22.29
C GLY A 34 -33.10 14.57 -21.37
N PRO A 35 -34.32 14.13 -21.02
CA PRO A 35 -35.26 14.92 -20.22
C PRO A 35 -34.78 15.14 -18.77
N GLU A 36 -33.98 14.24 -18.21
CA GLU A 36 -33.36 14.37 -16.89
C GLU A 36 -32.33 15.50 -16.82
N TYR A 37 -31.60 15.73 -17.92
CA TYR A 37 -30.65 16.83 -18.02
C TYR A 37 -31.35 18.17 -18.16
N LEU A 38 -32.43 18.24 -18.94
CA LEU A 38 -33.29 19.43 -19.01
C LEU A 38 -33.94 19.71 -17.64
N THR A 39 -34.50 18.70 -16.98
CA THR A 39 -35.12 18.85 -15.65
C THR A 39 -34.11 19.34 -14.61
N CYS A 40 -32.87 18.83 -14.67
CA CYS A 40 -31.79 19.32 -13.83
C CYS A 40 -31.40 20.75 -14.15
N HIS A 41 -31.29 21.10 -15.43
CA HIS A 41 -30.97 22.45 -15.89
C HIS A 41 -32.05 23.47 -15.47
N LEU A 42 -33.33 23.12 -15.56
CA LEU A 42 -34.42 24.00 -15.12
C LEU A 42 -34.31 24.37 -13.62
N ARG A 43 -33.63 23.57 -12.79
CA ARG A 43 -33.37 23.91 -11.39
C ARG A 43 -32.34 25.02 -11.21
N SER A 44 -31.47 25.30 -12.19
CA SER A 44 -30.57 26.47 -12.13
C SER A 44 -31.30 27.80 -12.33
N HIS A 45 -32.51 27.77 -12.92
CA HIS A 45 -33.38 28.94 -13.04
C HIS A 45 -34.25 29.17 -11.79
N SER A 46 -34.31 28.20 -10.86
CA SER A 46 -34.99 28.38 -9.59
C SER A 46 -34.18 29.29 -8.67
N LYS A 47 -34.80 30.39 -8.20
CA LYS A 47 -34.20 31.36 -7.26
C LYS A 47 -33.62 30.72 -5.99
N GLN A 48 -34.04 29.51 -5.61
CA GLN A 48 -33.54 28.80 -4.42
C GLN A 48 -32.20 28.07 -4.64
N ASN A 49 -31.87 27.68 -5.87
CA ASN A 49 -30.70 26.82 -6.15
C ASN A 49 -29.70 27.44 -7.15
N ALA A 50 -30.04 28.60 -7.74
CA ALA A 50 -29.11 29.42 -8.50
C ALA A 50 -27.91 29.81 -7.62
N PRO A 51 -26.71 30.01 -8.22
CA PRO A 51 -25.60 30.60 -7.49
C PRO A 51 -26.06 31.94 -6.89
N PRO A 52 -25.76 32.24 -5.61
CA PRO A 52 -26.17 33.52 -5.03
C PRO A 52 -25.61 34.68 -5.86
N THR A 53 -26.47 35.62 -6.23
CA THR A 53 -26.13 36.82 -7.02
C THR A 53 -25.16 37.77 -6.30
N SER A 54 -24.85 37.50 -5.02
CA SER A 54 -23.98 38.28 -4.15
C SER A 54 -22.48 38.01 -4.32
N TYR A 55 -22.09 37.01 -5.11
CA TYR A 55 -20.66 36.70 -5.33
C TYR A 55 -20.25 37.06 -6.75
N GLU A 56 -19.22 37.89 -6.87
CA GLU A 56 -18.61 38.27 -8.14
C GLU A 56 -17.64 37.18 -8.62
N GLY A 57 -17.60 36.93 -9.94
CA GLY A 57 -16.60 36.04 -10.55
C GLY A 57 -16.98 34.56 -10.69
N TRP A 58 -18.26 34.20 -10.59
CA TRP A 58 -18.70 32.83 -10.91
C TRP A 58 -18.34 32.43 -12.34
N LYS A 59 -17.85 31.19 -12.49
CA LYS A 59 -17.76 30.53 -13.80
C LYS A 59 -18.48 29.19 -13.76
N GLN A 60 -19.24 28.91 -14.81
CA GLN A 60 -19.89 27.62 -15.00
C GLN A 60 -18.90 26.61 -15.58
N HIS A 61 -18.97 25.37 -15.14
CA HIS A 61 -18.17 24.30 -15.73
C HIS A 61 -18.66 23.98 -17.16
N TYR A 62 -17.75 23.87 -18.14
CA TYR A 62 -18.10 23.63 -19.55
C TYR A 62 -18.89 22.32 -19.75
N LYS A 63 -18.44 21.22 -19.11
CA LYS A 63 -19.10 19.90 -19.09
C LYS A 63 -20.24 19.75 -18.08
N TYR A 64 -19.99 20.03 -16.80
CA TYR A 64 -20.98 19.85 -15.74
C TYR A 64 -21.80 21.12 -15.53
N LYS A 65 -22.80 21.37 -16.38
CA LYS A 65 -23.59 22.63 -16.38
C LYS A 65 -24.28 22.98 -15.04
N HIS A 66 -24.45 22.02 -14.14
CA HIS A 66 -25.02 22.24 -12.81
C HIS A 66 -23.97 22.63 -11.74
N ILE A 67 -22.71 22.78 -12.14
CA ILE A 67 -21.56 23.07 -11.28
C ILE A 67 -20.99 24.44 -11.63
N PHE A 68 -20.74 25.23 -10.60
CA PHE A 68 -20.16 26.56 -10.69
C PHE A 68 -18.98 26.67 -9.72
N GLY A 69 -17.94 27.40 -10.10
CA GLY A 69 -16.78 27.64 -9.25
C GLY A 69 -16.56 29.13 -8.99
N LEU A 70 -15.88 29.41 -7.88
CA LEU A 70 -15.38 30.74 -7.52
C LEU A 70 -13.85 30.81 -7.63
N PRO A 71 -13.27 32.01 -7.81
CA PRO A 71 -11.82 32.21 -7.87
C PRO A 71 -11.04 31.68 -6.67
N ASP A 72 -11.67 31.64 -5.49
CA ASP A 72 -11.12 31.10 -4.25
C ASP A 72 -11.09 29.55 -4.18
N GLY A 73 -11.59 28.89 -5.22
CA GLY A 73 -11.61 27.44 -5.34
C GLY A 73 -12.82 26.75 -4.72
N GLN A 74 -13.82 27.49 -4.23
CA GLN A 74 -15.09 26.92 -3.78
C GLN A 74 -15.95 26.50 -4.99
N VAL A 75 -16.71 25.42 -4.81
CA VAL A 75 -17.52 24.81 -5.88
C VAL A 75 -18.97 24.67 -5.41
N TRP A 76 -19.89 25.29 -6.15
CA TRP A 76 -21.33 25.24 -5.94
C TRP A 76 -21.99 24.21 -6.86
N SER A 77 -23.02 23.54 -6.34
CA SER A 77 -23.88 22.66 -7.13
C SER A 77 -25.32 23.15 -7.08
N CYS A 78 -25.85 23.52 -8.24
CA CYS A 78 -27.27 23.89 -8.41
C CYS A 78 -28.21 22.70 -8.22
N ARG A 79 -27.70 21.45 -8.25
CA ARG A 79 -28.53 20.29 -7.90
C ARG A 79 -28.83 20.23 -6.41
N SER A 80 -27.84 20.56 -5.59
CA SER A 80 -27.95 20.48 -4.13
C SER A 80 -28.18 21.82 -3.45
N GLY A 81 -28.10 22.94 -4.18
CA GLY A 81 -28.26 24.29 -3.63
C GLY A 81 -27.23 24.63 -2.55
N ARG A 82 -25.99 24.11 -2.67
CA ARG A 82 -24.94 24.29 -1.65
C ARG A 82 -23.53 24.14 -2.23
N PHE A 83 -22.55 24.65 -1.47
CA PHE A 83 -21.14 24.38 -1.71
C PHE A 83 -20.77 22.92 -1.42
N LEU A 84 -19.99 22.33 -2.31
CA LEU A 84 -19.48 20.97 -2.20
C LEU A 84 -18.24 20.93 -1.31
N LYS A 85 -18.37 20.36 -0.11
CA LYS A 85 -17.26 20.26 0.85
C LYS A 85 -16.18 19.23 0.45
N GLY A 86 -16.59 18.17 -0.24
CA GLY A 86 -15.70 17.07 -0.64
C GLY A 86 -15.16 16.23 0.51
N THR A 87 -14.33 15.26 0.17
CA THR A 87 -13.58 14.40 1.11
C THR A 87 -12.09 14.48 0.83
N LYS A 88 -11.26 14.53 1.88
CA LYS A 88 -9.80 14.53 1.73
C LYS A 88 -9.29 13.14 1.36
N PHE A 89 -8.44 13.06 0.34
CA PHE A 89 -7.75 11.84 -0.07
C PHE A 89 -6.34 12.19 -0.56
N ASN A 90 -5.31 11.58 0.04
CA ASN A 90 -3.89 11.84 -0.26
C ASN A 90 -3.49 13.34 -0.26
N GLY A 91 -4.08 14.15 0.63
CA GLY A 91 -3.80 15.59 0.73
C GLY A 91 -4.60 16.49 -0.22
N TYR A 92 -5.41 15.92 -1.11
CA TYR A 92 -6.28 16.66 -2.03
C TYR A 92 -7.76 16.50 -1.66
N VAL A 93 -8.59 17.48 -2.03
CA VAL A 93 -10.05 17.39 -1.87
C VAL A 93 -10.66 16.71 -3.11
N GLN A 94 -11.47 15.68 -2.90
CA GLN A 94 -12.26 15.01 -3.94
C GLN A 94 -13.74 15.36 -3.78
N LEU A 95 -14.38 15.75 -4.87
CA LEU A 95 -15.82 16.00 -4.99
C LEU A 95 -16.50 14.82 -5.69
N GLU A 96 -17.71 14.49 -5.27
CA GLU A 96 -18.56 13.53 -5.97
C GLU A 96 -19.55 14.28 -6.87
N ILE A 97 -19.41 14.11 -8.19
CA ILE A 97 -20.23 14.77 -9.21
C ILE A 97 -20.68 13.69 -10.19
N ASP A 98 -21.99 13.53 -10.39
CA ASP A 98 -22.58 12.50 -11.27
C ASP A 98 -22.06 11.07 -11.00
N GLY A 99 -21.90 10.70 -9.72
CA GLY A 99 -21.40 9.39 -9.30
C GLY A 99 -19.90 9.18 -9.55
N LYS A 100 -19.18 10.21 -10.00
CA LYS A 100 -17.72 10.19 -10.23
C LYS A 100 -17.00 11.00 -9.18
N LYS A 101 -15.86 10.48 -8.71
CA LYS A 101 -14.95 11.20 -7.83
C LYS A 101 -13.99 12.04 -8.68
N ILE A 102 -14.06 13.36 -8.54
CA ILE A 102 -13.26 14.33 -9.27
C ILE A 102 -12.41 15.12 -8.27
N GLN A 103 -11.14 15.35 -8.58
CA GLN A 103 -10.30 16.19 -7.73
C GLN A 103 -10.71 17.67 -7.88
N ARG A 104 -10.88 18.37 -6.76
CA ARG A 104 -11.38 19.75 -6.74
C ARG A 104 -10.47 20.70 -7.50
N HIS A 105 -9.14 20.59 -7.36
CA HIS A 105 -8.20 21.43 -8.12
C HIS A 105 -8.31 21.23 -9.64
N CYS A 106 -8.43 19.99 -10.13
CA CYS A 106 -8.65 19.73 -11.56
C CYS A 106 -9.96 20.38 -12.03
N LEU A 107 -11.04 20.21 -11.27
CA LEU A 107 -12.34 20.80 -11.57
C LEU A 107 -12.28 22.33 -11.60
N ASN A 108 -11.59 22.95 -10.63
CA ASN A 108 -11.41 24.40 -10.56
C ASN A 108 -10.58 24.92 -11.74
N PHE A 109 -9.54 24.20 -12.14
CA PHE A 109 -8.77 24.56 -13.32
C PHE A 109 -9.63 24.52 -14.60
N GLU A 110 -10.43 23.46 -14.77
CA GLU A 110 -11.39 23.32 -15.88
C GLU A 110 -12.42 24.45 -15.90
N ILE A 111 -12.92 24.87 -14.73
CA ILE A 111 -13.86 25.99 -14.59
C ILE A 111 -13.19 27.32 -14.93
N ALA A 112 -11.99 27.58 -14.39
CA ALA A 112 -11.27 28.82 -14.58
C ALA A 112 -10.97 29.10 -16.06
N HIS A 113 -10.60 28.05 -16.80
CA HIS A 113 -10.20 28.12 -18.21
C HIS A 113 -11.35 27.80 -19.19
N GLY A 114 -12.47 27.29 -18.71
CA GLY A 114 -13.64 26.94 -19.54
C GLY A 114 -13.40 25.78 -20.51
N ARG A 115 -12.38 24.95 -20.28
CA ARG A 115 -12.00 23.82 -21.16
C ARG A 115 -11.54 22.60 -20.36
N ALA A 116 -11.47 21.45 -21.03
CA ALA A 116 -10.83 20.26 -20.48
C ALA A 116 -9.32 20.45 -20.30
N ILE A 117 -8.75 19.73 -19.33
CA ILE A 117 -7.29 19.56 -19.19
C ILE A 117 -6.76 18.85 -20.43
N ALA A 118 -5.64 19.33 -20.99
CA ALA A 118 -5.08 18.76 -22.21
C ALA A 118 -4.55 17.34 -21.99
N SER A 119 -4.62 16.50 -23.04
CA SER A 119 -4.16 15.11 -22.96
C SER A 119 -2.68 15.04 -22.59
N GLY A 120 -2.35 14.28 -21.53
CA GLY A 120 -0.98 14.13 -21.04
C GLY A 120 -0.51 15.22 -20.07
N MET A 121 -1.34 16.22 -19.76
CA MET A 121 -1.07 17.26 -18.78
C MET A 121 -1.62 16.88 -17.40
N ASP A 122 -1.00 17.42 -16.35
CA ASP A 122 -1.41 17.38 -14.96
C ASP A 122 -1.62 18.80 -14.43
N ILE A 123 -2.48 18.93 -13.42
CA ILE A 123 -2.66 20.19 -12.71
C ILE A 123 -1.80 20.15 -11.44
N ASP A 124 -0.99 21.19 -11.28
CA ASP A 124 -0.11 21.38 -10.13
C ASP A 124 -0.48 22.64 -9.36
N HIS A 125 -0.20 22.62 -8.07
CA HIS A 125 -0.30 23.80 -7.21
C HIS A 125 0.98 24.61 -7.35
N ILE A 126 0.87 25.90 -7.71
CA ILE A 126 2.04 26.80 -7.84
C ILE A 126 2.76 26.90 -6.49
N ILE A 127 1.98 27.13 -5.44
CA ILE A 127 2.40 27.19 -4.05
C ILE A 127 1.72 26.04 -3.30
N PRO A 128 2.48 24.98 -2.94
CA PRO A 128 1.93 23.87 -2.17
C PRO A 128 1.80 24.23 -0.69
N SER A 129 0.79 23.69 0.00
CA SER A 129 0.62 23.93 1.44
C SER A 129 1.86 23.48 2.22
N PRO A 130 2.34 24.29 3.18
CA PRO A 130 3.57 24.01 3.92
C PRO A 130 3.48 22.68 4.68
N THR A 131 4.62 22.02 4.84
CA THR A 131 4.69 20.79 5.64
C THR A 131 4.79 21.16 7.12
N PRO A 132 3.85 20.73 7.99
CA PRO A 132 3.93 21.06 9.41
C PRO A 132 5.22 20.52 10.04
N LYS A 133 5.98 21.40 10.71
CA LYS A 133 7.27 21.04 11.36
C LYS A 133 7.08 20.12 12.57
N ASP A 134 5.89 20.13 13.18
CA ASP A 134 5.50 19.36 14.35
C ASP A 134 4.97 17.95 14.02
N GLY A 135 4.83 17.61 12.73
CA GLY A 135 4.27 16.34 12.27
C GLY A 135 2.74 16.24 12.35
N SER A 136 2.04 17.36 12.55
CA SER A 136 0.57 17.43 12.46
C SER A 136 0.06 17.17 11.03
N GLU A 137 -1.24 16.93 10.90
CA GLU A 137 -1.87 16.64 9.60
C GLU A 137 -1.75 17.85 8.66
N ARG A 138 -1.26 17.62 7.44
CA ARG A 138 -1.10 18.66 6.44
C ARG A 138 -2.46 19.29 6.11
N GLN A 139 -2.51 20.62 6.11
CA GLN A 139 -3.69 21.33 5.65
C GLN A 139 -3.99 20.99 4.17
N PRO A 140 -5.27 20.99 3.77
CA PRO A 140 -5.62 20.78 2.37
C PRO A 140 -5.01 21.88 1.50
N GLN A 141 -4.68 21.51 0.25
CA GLN A 141 -4.13 22.43 -0.73
C GLN A 141 -5.07 23.61 -0.99
N ASP A 142 -4.47 24.77 -1.28
CA ASP A 142 -5.22 25.94 -1.77
C ASP A 142 -5.58 25.72 -3.24
N ASP A 143 -6.86 25.44 -3.49
CA ASP A 143 -7.39 25.14 -4.83
C ASP A 143 -7.92 26.41 -5.53
N SER A 144 -7.51 27.61 -5.08
CA SER A 144 -7.78 28.88 -5.75
C SER A 144 -7.24 28.89 -7.19
N TRP A 145 -7.95 29.53 -8.11
CA TRP A 145 -7.60 29.48 -9.53
C TRP A 145 -6.22 30.05 -9.82
N ALA A 146 -5.81 31.07 -9.06
CA ALA A 146 -4.49 31.69 -9.17
C ALA A 146 -3.35 30.77 -8.72
N ASN A 147 -3.63 29.76 -7.91
CA ASN A 147 -2.64 28.81 -7.41
C ASN A 147 -2.56 27.51 -8.25
N LEU A 148 -3.22 27.44 -9.40
CA LEU A 148 -3.26 26.24 -10.25
C LEU A 148 -2.59 26.50 -11.59
N GLN A 149 -1.75 25.56 -12.02
CA GLN A 149 -1.12 25.58 -13.33
C GLN A 149 -1.14 24.20 -14.00
N GLU A 150 -1.25 24.18 -15.33
CA GLU A 150 -1.18 22.97 -16.14
C GLU A 150 0.27 22.72 -16.56
N LEU A 151 0.78 21.51 -16.31
CA LEU A 151 2.14 21.08 -16.60
C LEU A 151 2.15 19.69 -17.20
N THR A 152 3.18 19.36 -17.97
CA THR A 152 3.47 17.96 -18.27
C THR A 152 3.89 17.22 -17.00
N ARG A 153 3.70 15.89 -16.97
CA ARG A 153 4.21 15.04 -15.87
C ARG A 153 5.70 15.22 -15.64
N TRP A 154 6.47 15.47 -16.71
CA TRP A 154 7.91 15.69 -16.63
C TRP A 154 8.22 17.03 -15.95
N GLU A 155 7.61 18.14 -16.36
CA GLU A 155 7.80 19.47 -15.75
C GLU A 155 7.37 19.48 -14.28
N HIS A 156 6.23 18.87 -13.96
CA HIS A 156 5.76 18.75 -12.58
C HIS A 156 6.75 17.98 -11.69
N ASN A 157 7.41 16.95 -12.24
CA ASN A 157 8.45 16.18 -11.52
C ASN A 157 9.80 16.90 -11.45
N SER A 158 10.11 17.76 -12.42
CA SER A 158 11.35 18.53 -12.50
C SER A 158 11.40 19.72 -11.54
N LYS A 159 10.26 20.14 -10.96
CA LYS A 159 10.21 21.16 -9.89
C LYS A 159 11.07 20.75 -8.70
N THR A 160 12.10 21.55 -8.42
CA THR A 160 13.09 21.35 -7.37
C THR A 160 12.65 21.96 -6.03
N LEU A 161 13.45 21.77 -4.98
CA LEU A 161 13.29 22.51 -3.72
C LEU A 161 13.47 24.03 -3.89
N ALA A 162 14.20 24.49 -4.91
CA ALA A 162 14.34 25.92 -5.19
C ALA A 162 13.02 26.52 -5.69
N ASP A 163 12.26 25.76 -6.48
CA ASP A 163 10.94 26.17 -6.99
C ASP A 163 9.84 26.06 -5.91
N ASN A 164 10.10 25.34 -4.81
CA ASN A 164 9.12 25.08 -3.74
C ASN A 164 9.80 24.91 -2.36
N PRO A 165 10.30 26.00 -1.75
CA PRO A 165 11.13 25.96 -0.55
C PRO A 165 10.42 25.35 0.68
N ASP A 166 9.08 25.49 0.76
CA ASP A 166 8.26 24.99 1.87
C ASP A 166 7.63 23.61 1.62
N SER A 167 7.83 23.05 0.43
CA SER A 167 7.44 21.67 0.13
C SER A 167 8.49 20.74 0.72
N GLY A 168 8.17 20.05 1.83
CA GLY A 168 9.10 19.10 2.45
C GLY A 168 9.69 18.11 1.42
N LYS A 169 10.86 17.54 1.70
CA LYS A 169 11.66 16.71 0.77
C LYS A 169 10.80 15.84 -0.17
N LYS A 170 10.57 16.29 -1.41
CA LYS A 170 10.07 15.42 -2.49
C LYS A 170 11.05 14.23 -2.60
N ARG A 171 10.54 13.00 -2.73
CA ARG A 171 11.38 11.88 -3.14
C ARG A 171 11.83 12.18 -4.56
N GLY A 172 13.04 12.71 -4.73
CA GLY A 172 13.58 13.07 -6.03
C GLY A 172 13.43 11.92 -7.02
N ALA A 173 13.05 12.26 -8.26
CA ALA A 173 13.30 11.39 -9.40
C ALA A 173 14.77 10.96 -9.30
N THR A 174 15.02 9.64 -9.30
CA THR A 174 16.39 9.13 -9.18
C THR A 174 17.04 9.37 -10.54
N GLN A 175 17.54 10.59 -10.76
CA GLN A 175 18.52 10.86 -11.80
C GLN A 175 19.61 9.81 -11.64
N GLY A 176 19.93 9.09 -12.72
CA GLY A 176 21.01 8.11 -12.70
C GLY A 176 22.31 8.77 -12.21
N PHE A 177 23.24 7.97 -11.70
CA PHE A 177 24.56 8.50 -11.36
C PHE A 177 25.53 8.29 -12.53
N PRO A 178 26.46 9.21 -12.76
CA PRO A 178 27.42 9.08 -13.84
C PRO A 178 28.42 7.95 -13.57
N ILE A 179 28.85 7.30 -14.65
CA ILE A 179 29.74 6.14 -14.61
C ILE A 179 30.87 6.31 -15.62
N ILE A 180 31.93 5.51 -15.44
CA ILE A 180 33.03 5.38 -16.38
C ILE A 180 33.02 3.95 -16.93
N ALA A 181 33.10 3.84 -18.26
CA ALA A 181 33.43 2.61 -18.95
C ALA A 181 34.90 2.70 -19.39
N LEU A 182 35.74 1.82 -18.84
CA LEU A 182 37.14 1.70 -19.20
C LEU A 182 37.27 0.63 -20.27
N HIS A 183 37.74 0.98 -21.46
CA HIS A 183 37.98 0.00 -22.52
C HIS A 183 39.14 -0.93 -22.13
N ALA A 184 38.89 -2.23 -22.06
CA ALA A 184 39.77 -3.21 -21.42
C ALA A 184 41.13 -3.35 -22.14
N THR A 185 41.17 -3.18 -23.47
CA THR A 185 42.41 -3.34 -24.26
C THR A 185 43.17 -2.03 -24.46
N SER A 186 42.49 -0.89 -24.51
CA SER A 186 43.14 0.41 -24.80
C SER A 186 43.31 1.30 -23.57
N GLY A 187 42.70 0.95 -22.44
CA GLY A 187 42.70 1.78 -21.23
C GLY A 187 41.96 3.11 -21.37
N ARG A 188 41.26 3.34 -22.49
CA ARG A 188 40.53 4.58 -22.74
C ARG A 188 39.30 4.65 -21.83
N GLU A 189 39.13 5.77 -21.15
CA GLU A 189 37.98 6.03 -20.29
C GLU A 189 36.89 6.82 -21.03
N GLU A 190 35.66 6.31 -20.97
CA GLU A 190 34.47 7.01 -21.44
C GLU A 190 33.52 7.31 -20.29
N ARG A 191 33.01 8.54 -20.24
CA ARG A 191 32.11 9.01 -19.19
C ARG A 191 30.68 9.05 -19.72
N TYR A 192 29.76 8.51 -18.91
CA TYR A 192 28.33 8.52 -19.19
C TYR A 192 27.60 9.16 -18.02
N SER A 193 26.51 9.89 -18.28
CA SER A 193 25.66 10.52 -17.27
C SER A 193 24.85 9.50 -16.45
N SER A 194 24.62 8.31 -17.00
CA SER A 194 23.93 7.22 -16.28
C SER A 194 24.32 5.82 -16.77
N ILE A 195 24.01 4.79 -15.96
CA ILE A 195 24.15 3.38 -16.37
C ILE A 195 23.27 3.09 -17.60
N THR A 196 22.08 3.67 -17.66
CA THR A 196 21.13 3.45 -18.78
C THR A 196 21.70 3.97 -20.09
N GLU A 197 22.28 5.16 -20.06
CA GLU A 197 22.95 5.75 -21.22
C GLU A 197 24.13 4.90 -21.67
N ALA A 198 25.02 4.51 -20.75
CA ALA A 198 26.17 3.66 -21.06
C ALA A 198 25.76 2.31 -21.66
N ALA A 199 24.75 1.66 -21.08
CA ALA A 199 24.23 0.40 -21.58
C ALA A 199 23.65 0.54 -22.99
N SER A 200 22.94 1.64 -23.26
CA SER A 200 22.37 1.90 -24.59
C SER A 200 23.46 2.23 -25.62
N ALA A 201 24.40 3.12 -25.28
CA ALA A 201 25.47 3.56 -26.17
C ALA A 201 26.43 2.42 -26.56
N LEU A 202 26.72 1.53 -25.61
CA LEU A 202 27.62 0.38 -25.83
C LEU A 202 26.88 -0.88 -26.32
N GLY A 203 25.55 -0.83 -26.50
CA GLY A 203 24.76 -1.99 -26.92
C GLY A 203 24.74 -3.14 -25.90
N LEU A 204 24.90 -2.84 -24.61
CA LEU A 204 25.06 -3.82 -23.54
C LEU A 204 23.78 -3.99 -22.72
N LYS A 205 23.57 -5.20 -22.17
CA LYS A 205 22.45 -5.46 -21.25
C LYS A 205 22.59 -4.64 -19.97
N LEU A 206 21.63 -3.73 -19.74
CA LEU A 206 21.54 -2.86 -18.55
C LEU A 206 21.67 -3.63 -17.22
N SER A 207 21.03 -4.79 -17.11
CA SER A 207 21.09 -5.63 -15.90
C SER A 207 22.50 -6.07 -15.56
N THR A 208 23.31 -6.37 -16.57
CA THR A 208 24.67 -6.88 -16.40
C THR A 208 25.63 -5.73 -16.06
N VAL A 209 25.54 -4.59 -16.75
CA VAL A 209 26.33 -3.40 -16.41
C VAL A 209 26.06 -2.95 -14.96
N LYS A 210 24.78 -2.95 -14.56
CA LYS A 210 24.37 -2.64 -13.18
C LYS A 210 24.93 -3.62 -12.16
N LEU A 211 25.00 -4.92 -12.50
CA LEU A 211 25.58 -5.94 -11.63
C LEU A 211 27.09 -5.74 -11.45
N ARG A 212 27.82 -5.53 -12.55
CA ARG A 212 29.27 -5.29 -12.54
C ARG A 212 29.66 -4.10 -11.65
N ILE A 213 28.93 -2.99 -11.80
CA ILE A 213 29.13 -1.80 -10.96
C ILE A 213 28.81 -2.11 -9.49
N ARG A 214 27.67 -2.76 -9.20
CA ARG A 214 27.28 -3.10 -7.82
C ARG A 214 28.31 -3.99 -7.12
N GLN A 215 28.91 -4.93 -7.85
CA GLN A 215 29.91 -5.84 -7.33
C GLN A 215 31.29 -5.18 -7.15
N GLY A 216 31.50 -3.98 -7.72
CA GLY A 216 32.84 -3.39 -7.83
C GLY A 216 33.77 -4.29 -8.64
N SER A 217 33.23 -5.01 -9.63
CA SER A 217 33.96 -6.01 -10.40
C SER A 217 34.95 -5.34 -11.35
N SER A 218 36.20 -5.80 -11.35
CA SER A 218 37.21 -5.47 -12.35
C SER A 218 37.13 -6.38 -13.58
N GLU A 219 36.12 -7.27 -13.67
CA GLU A 219 35.97 -8.17 -14.80
C GLU A 219 35.43 -7.43 -16.01
N GLU A 220 35.99 -7.77 -17.16
CA GLU A 220 35.55 -7.28 -18.45
C GLU A 220 34.12 -7.76 -18.77
N TYR A 221 33.33 -6.87 -19.36
CA TYR A 221 32.07 -7.20 -20.00
C TYR A 221 31.88 -6.38 -21.27
N GLY A 222 31.83 -7.06 -22.40
CA GLY A 222 31.68 -6.42 -23.72
C GLY A 222 32.81 -5.44 -24.03
N GLY A 223 34.07 -5.81 -23.74
CA GLY A 223 35.24 -4.97 -23.99
C GLY A 223 35.49 -3.88 -22.95
N HIS A 224 34.67 -3.80 -21.89
CA HIS A 224 34.75 -2.69 -20.93
C HIS A 224 34.71 -3.15 -19.47
N VAL A 225 35.38 -2.39 -18.60
CA VAL A 225 35.27 -2.47 -17.13
C VAL A 225 34.51 -1.25 -16.63
N PHE A 226 33.49 -1.46 -15.80
CA PHE A 226 32.58 -0.39 -15.38
C PHE A 226 32.80 0.02 -13.93
N ARG A 227 32.95 1.33 -13.69
CA ARG A 227 33.07 1.90 -12.34
C ARG A 227 32.24 3.17 -12.21
N ARG A 228 31.94 3.58 -10.97
CA ARG A 228 31.32 4.89 -10.71
C ARG A 228 32.28 6.01 -11.11
N CYS A 229 31.75 7.11 -11.65
CA CYS A 229 32.55 8.29 -11.93
C CYS A 229 33.02 8.93 -10.59
N PRO A 230 34.33 9.17 -10.39
CA PRO A 230 34.86 9.77 -9.15
C PRO A 230 34.24 11.11 -8.78
N VAL A 231 33.81 11.91 -9.76
CA VAL A 231 33.13 13.21 -9.51
C VAL A 231 31.79 13.02 -8.79
N HIS A 232 31.07 11.92 -9.02
CA HIS A 232 29.88 11.57 -8.24
C HIS A 232 30.20 11.04 -6.83
N VAL A 233 31.45 10.66 -6.58
CA VAL A 233 31.95 10.25 -5.26
C VAL A 233 32.61 11.44 -4.53
N ALA A 234 32.89 12.56 -5.21
CA ALA A 234 33.56 13.73 -4.64
C ALA A 234 32.73 14.43 -3.54
N GLU A 235 31.39 14.46 -3.65
CA GLU A 235 30.49 14.91 -2.57
C GLU A 235 30.54 14.00 -1.32
N GLN A 236 31.21 12.85 -1.41
CA GLN A 236 31.39 11.88 -0.33
C GLN A 236 32.83 11.87 0.20
N ALA A 237 33.60 12.93 -0.04
CA ALA A 237 34.95 13.12 0.49
C ALA A 237 35.05 12.82 2.00
N ASP A 238 36.26 12.48 2.43
CA ASP A 238 36.55 12.30 3.86
C ASP A 238 36.22 13.59 4.60
N ARG A 239 35.47 13.45 5.70
CA ARG A 239 35.19 14.56 6.61
C ARG A 239 36.43 14.77 7.50
N PRO A 240 36.68 16.00 7.98
CA PRO A 240 37.77 16.24 8.91
C PRO A 240 37.70 15.29 10.12
N GLY A 241 38.82 14.62 10.44
CA GLY A 241 38.91 13.66 11.56
C GLY A 241 38.22 12.31 11.33
N GLU A 242 37.83 11.99 10.11
CA GLU A 242 37.18 10.72 9.78
C GLU A 242 38.19 9.62 9.47
N GLU A 243 38.18 8.57 10.29
CA GLU A 243 39.06 7.41 10.11
C GLU A 243 38.29 6.26 9.47
N TRP A 244 38.87 5.61 8.46
CA TRP A 244 38.25 4.48 7.77
C TRP A 244 38.98 3.17 8.02
N LYS A 245 38.27 2.18 8.58
CA LYS A 245 38.77 0.82 8.83
C LYS A 245 38.00 -0.21 8.02
N ASP A 246 38.65 -1.32 7.69
CA ASP A 246 37.97 -2.44 7.03
C ASP A 246 36.93 -3.04 7.95
N ALA A 247 35.72 -3.22 7.41
CA ALA A 247 34.57 -3.59 8.21
C ALA A 247 34.69 -5.02 8.74
N LYS A 248 34.48 -5.18 10.04
CA LYS A 248 34.44 -6.49 10.71
C LYS A 248 33.04 -6.77 11.21
N LEU A 249 32.60 -8.03 11.09
CA LEU A 249 31.35 -8.53 11.67
C LEU A 249 31.62 -9.89 12.29
N ASP A 250 31.27 -10.07 13.56
CA ASP A 250 31.54 -11.30 14.32
C ASP A 250 33.00 -11.76 14.23
N GLY A 251 33.95 -10.81 14.25
CA GLY A 251 35.39 -11.08 14.17
C GLY A 251 35.93 -11.38 12.76
N ARG A 252 35.05 -11.44 11.74
CA ARG A 252 35.43 -11.70 10.35
C ARG A 252 35.50 -10.42 9.53
N LEU A 253 36.50 -10.34 8.66
CA LEU A 253 36.67 -9.24 7.72
C LEU A 253 35.64 -9.34 6.58
N ILE A 254 34.91 -8.27 6.32
CA ILE A 254 34.00 -8.18 5.17
C ILE A 254 34.77 -7.52 4.01
N ARG A 255 35.25 -8.33 3.07
CA ARG A 255 36.05 -7.86 1.93
C ARG A 255 35.32 -6.77 1.12
N GLY A 256 36.05 -5.69 0.82
CA GLY A 256 35.60 -4.57 0.02
C GLY A 256 34.58 -3.65 0.70
N ILE A 257 34.38 -3.77 2.01
CA ILE A 257 33.53 -2.88 2.81
C ILE A 257 34.39 -2.19 3.86
N ARG A 258 34.29 -0.86 3.97
CA ARG A 258 34.96 -0.07 5.01
C ARG A 258 33.93 0.69 5.83
N VAL A 259 34.23 0.97 7.09
CA VAL A 259 33.43 1.82 7.96
C VAL A 259 34.25 2.96 8.51
N SER A 260 33.61 4.11 8.66
CA SER A 260 34.26 5.32 9.15
C SER A 260 33.94 5.58 10.64
N SER A 261 34.83 6.25 11.36
CA SER A 261 34.62 6.67 12.76
C SER A 261 33.35 7.50 12.97
N LEU A 262 32.80 8.09 11.91
CA LEU A 262 31.57 8.89 11.92
C LEU A 262 30.30 8.10 11.58
N GLY A 263 30.40 6.78 11.41
CA GLY A 263 29.25 5.93 11.12
C GLY A 263 28.83 5.89 9.65
N ARG A 264 29.75 6.22 8.74
CA ARG A 264 29.57 6.00 7.29
C ARG A 264 30.09 4.63 6.90
N VAL A 265 29.50 4.03 5.87
CA VAL A 265 29.88 2.73 5.31
C VAL A 265 30.23 2.91 3.84
N GLN A 266 31.43 2.51 3.45
CA GLN A 266 31.87 2.41 2.06
C GLN A 266 31.58 0.99 1.56
N LEU A 267 30.79 0.89 0.50
CA LEU A 267 30.40 -0.35 -0.15
C LEU A 267 31.44 -0.78 -1.19
N ARG A 268 31.31 -2.02 -1.70
CA ARG A 268 32.20 -2.60 -2.73
C ARG A 268 32.24 -1.79 -4.02
N ASP A 269 31.13 -1.13 -4.37
CA ASP A 269 31.03 -0.24 -5.53
C ASP A 269 31.64 1.15 -5.29
N GLY A 270 32.35 1.33 -4.17
CA GLY A 270 32.99 2.59 -3.75
C GLY A 270 32.03 3.59 -3.11
N ARG A 271 30.71 3.35 -3.15
CA ARG A 271 29.69 4.26 -2.60
C ARG A 271 29.78 4.34 -1.09
N ARG A 272 29.81 5.56 -0.56
CA ARG A 272 29.73 5.84 0.88
C ARG A 272 28.30 6.20 1.27
N THR A 273 27.82 5.67 2.38
CA THR A 273 26.45 5.88 2.86
C THR A 273 26.36 5.82 4.38
N GLU A 274 25.46 6.59 4.97
CA GLU A 274 25.09 6.46 6.39
C GLU A 274 24.11 5.30 6.64
N GLY A 275 23.63 4.64 5.57
CA GLY A 275 22.61 3.60 5.62
C GLY A 275 21.18 4.15 5.55
N LYS A 276 20.20 3.25 5.42
CA LYS A 276 18.77 3.60 5.43
C LYS A 276 18.23 3.57 6.85
N VAL A 277 17.49 4.59 7.25
CA VAL A 277 16.79 4.62 8.55
C VAL A 277 15.60 3.66 8.51
N LYS A 278 15.58 2.65 9.37
CA LYS A 278 14.44 1.76 9.58
C LYS A 278 14.22 1.54 11.07
N HIS A 279 13.01 1.84 11.56
CA HIS A 279 12.69 1.84 13.00
C HIS A 279 13.67 2.69 13.83
N GLY A 280 14.01 3.89 13.34
CA GLY A 280 14.90 4.83 14.03
C GLY A 280 16.40 4.53 13.94
N ARG A 281 16.82 3.40 13.38
CA ARG A 281 18.24 3.00 13.28
C ARG A 281 18.72 2.89 11.85
N HIS A 282 20.01 3.15 11.62
CA HIS A 282 20.63 3.00 10.30
C HIS A 282 20.93 1.52 10.00
N LYS A 283 20.52 1.06 8.81
CA LYS A 283 20.80 -0.26 8.26
C LYS A 283 21.48 -0.16 6.90
N VAL A 284 22.36 -1.12 6.63
CA VAL A 284 23.03 -1.29 5.34
C VAL A 284 22.83 -2.73 4.87
N GLY A 285 22.55 -2.90 3.57
CA GLY A 285 22.53 -4.22 2.94
C GLY A 285 23.92 -4.55 2.45
N LEU A 286 24.45 -5.70 2.86
CA LEU A 286 25.78 -6.17 2.52
C LEU A 286 25.68 -7.57 1.93
N GLU A 287 26.52 -7.89 0.96
CA GLU A 287 26.69 -9.25 0.49
C GLU A 287 27.83 -9.90 1.29
N VAL A 288 27.50 -10.93 2.07
CA VAL A 288 28.45 -11.70 2.89
C VAL A 288 28.34 -13.15 2.45
N ASP A 289 29.46 -13.73 1.97
CA ASP A 289 29.53 -15.11 1.47
C ASP A 289 28.45 -15.42 0.41
N GLY A 290 28.25 -14.51 -0.55
CA GLY A 290 27.26 -14.65 -1.63
C GLY A 290 25.79 -14.47 -1.21
N LYS A 291 25.52 -14.05 0.04
CA LYS A 291 24.17 -13.81 0.56
C LYS A 291 23.96 -12.35 0.92
N ASP A 292 22.82 -11.80 0.50
CA ASP A 292 22.38 -10.46 0.90
C ASP A 292 21.90 -10.45 2.36
N VAL A 293 22.64 -9.77 3.24
CA VAL A 293 22.36 -9.63 4.68
C VAL A 293 22.08 -8.16 5.03
N GLN A 294 21.11 -7.92 5.91
CA GLN A 294 20.81 -6.59 6.44
C GLN A 294 21.48 -6.38 7.78
N VAL A 295 22.49 -5.52 7.84
CA VAL A 295 23.29 -5.26 9.05
C VAL A 295 22.98 -3.86 9.58
N PHE A 296 22.95 -3.70 10.90
CA PHE A 296 22.84 -2.38 11.50
C PHE A 296 24.20 -1.68 11.54
N VAL A 297 24.24 -0.41 11.18
CA VAL A 297 25.49 0.36 11.09
C VAL A 297 26.20 0.43 12.45
N HIS A 298 25.47 0.64 13.55
CA HIS A 298 26.07 0.65 14.90
C HIS A 298 26.72 -0.69 15.29
N ILE A 299 26.22 -1.83 14.81
CA ILE A 299 26.84 -3.14 15.07
C ILE A 299 28.16 -3.24 14.30
N LEU A 300 28.12 -2.90 13.02
CA LEU A 300 29.31 -2.90 12.16
C LEU A 300 30.41 -1.98 12.71
N MET A 301 30.01 -0.82 13.23
CA MET A 301 30.89 0.14 13.90
C MET A 301 31.56 -0.46 15.14
N VAL A 302 30.78 -1.01 16.07
CA VAL A 302 31.34 -1.56 17.31
C VAL A 302 32.24 -2.75 17.03
N HIS A 303 31.85 -3.68 16.15
CA HIS A 303 32.71 -4.81 15.79
C HIS A 303 34.02 -4.39 15.11
N THR A 304 34.03 -3.25 14.40
CA THR A 304 35.22 -2.76 13.69
C THR A 304 36.14 -1.92 14.57
N PHE A 305 35.58 -0.99 15.35
CA PHE A 305 36.37 -0.02 16.13
C PHE A 305 36.62 -0.45 17.58
N ILE A 306 35.74 -1.27 18.17
CA ILE A 306 35.87 -1.76 19.56
C ILE A 306 36.26 -3.24 19.57
N GLY A 307 35.68 -4.05 18.68
CA GLY A 307 35.95 -5.48 18.58
C GLY A 307 34.76 -6.34 19.00
N PRO A 308 34.96 -7.67 19.16
CA PRO A 308 33.89 -8.61 19.46
C PRO A 308 33.24 -8.32 20.82
N PRO A 309 31.98 -8.75 21.03
CA PRO A 309 31.32 -8.58 22.31
C PRO A 309 32.07 -9.33 23.42
N PRO A 310 32.25 -8.73 24.63
CA PRO A 310 32.90 -9.41 25.75
C PRO A 310 32.15 -10.66 26.23
N SER A 311 30.83 -10.73 25.99
CA SER A 311 30.02 -11.94 26.20
C SER A 311 28.70 -11.87 25.44
N ASP A 312 28.01 -13.01 25.28
CA ASP A 312 26.70 -13.12 24.62
C ASP A 312 25.57 -12.29 25.25
N LYS A 313 25.78 -11.78 26.48
CA LYS A 313 24.84 -10.91 27.19
C LYS A 313 25.00 -9.43 26.81
N HIS A 314 26.10 -9.08 26.14
CA HIS A 314 26.38 -7.71 25.72
C HIS A 314 25.61 -7.37 24.45
N THR A 315 24.98 -6.21 24.46
CA THR A 315 24.35 -5.60 23.30
C THR A 315 24.96 -4.24 23.06
N VAL A 316 24.96 -3.79 21.81
CA VAL A 316 25.43 -2.45 21.49
C VAL A 316 24.45 -1.40 22.04
N ASP A 317 25.01 -0.44 22.77
CA ASP A 317 24.34 0.69 23.40
C ASP A 317 24.87 2.00 22.83
N HIS A 318 23.98 2.99 22.71
CA HIS A 318 24.33 4.37 22.36
C HIS A 318 24.45 5.17 23.66
N ILE A 319 25.64 5.73 23.93
CA ILE A 319 25.94 6.40 25.21
C ILE A 319 24.98 7.58 25.46
N ASP A 320 24.71 8.38 24.42
CA ASP A 320 23.79 9.52 24.46
C ASP A 320 22.31 9.15 24.27
N GLY A 321 21.99 7.86 24.11
CA GLY A 321 20.64 7.37 23.82
C GLY A 321 20.12 7.65 22.41
N ASN A 322 20.86 8.39 21.57
CA ASN A 322 20.47 8.73 20.21
C ASN A 322 20.92 7.68 19.21
N CYS A 323 20.01 6.76 18.89
CA CYS A 323 20.28 5.63 17.98
C CYS A 323 20.51 5.98 16.50
N ARG A 324 20.47 7.26 16.13
CA ARG A 324 20.80 7.77 14.79
C ARG A 324 22.25 8.26 14.70
N ARG A 325 22.88 8.57 15.83
CA ARG A 325 24.25 9.10 15.88
C ARG A 325 25.25 7.97 16.08
N ASN A 326 25.63 7.32 14.98
CA ASN A 326 26.51 6.13 14.98
C ASN A 326 28.00 6.48 14.90
N VAL A 327 28.47 7.41 15.75
CA VAL A 327 29.90 7.74 15.84
C VAL A 327 30.61 6.76 16.78
N SER A 328 31.87 6.42 16.53
CA SER A 328 32.62 5.43 17.32
C SER A 328 32.63 5.76 18.83
N GLY A 329 32.82 7.04 19.18
CA GLY A 329 32.80 7.51 20.57
C GLY A 329 31.42 7.50 21.26
N ASN A 330 30.33 7.25 20.53
CA ASN A 330 28.97 7.16 21.09
C ASN A 330 28.48 5.70 21.24
N LEU A 331 29.31 4.72 20.91
CA LEU A 331 28.90 3.31 20.91
C LEU A 331 29.72 2.51 21.93
N ARG A 332 29.07 1.57 22.62
CA ARG A 332 29.75 0.65 23.54
C ARG A 332 29.03 -0.68 23.64
N TRP A 333 29.73 -1.69 24.14
CA TRP A 333 29.11 -2.92 24.62
C TRP A 333 28.50 -2.69 26.01
N ALA A 334 27.24 -3.05 26.22
CA ALA A 334 26.57 -2.96 27.53
C ALA A 334 25.65 -4.15 27.80
N THR A 335 25.53 -4.53 29.08
CA THR A 335 24.58 -5.54 29.56
C THR A 335 23.28 -4.90 30.05
N LYS A 336 22.17 -5.66 30.02
CA LYS A 336 20.83 -5.17 30.37
C LYS A 336 20.69 -4.57 31.78
N THR A 337 21.59 -4.87 32.71
CA THR A 337 21.56 -4.42 34.10
C THR A 337 22.07 -3.00 34.32
N ARG A 338 22.68 -2.36 33.32
CA ARG A 338 23.29 -1.02 33.45
C ARG A 338 22.76 -0.05 32.37
N ARG A 339 21.45 0.20 32.36
CA ARG A 339 20.81 1.27 31.58
C ARG A 339 20.13 2.27 32.52
N PRO A 340 20.42 3.58 32.44
CA PRO A 340 19.50 4.57 32.99
C PRO A 340 18.19 4.49 32.21
N ALA A 341 17.06 4.65 32.91
CA ALA A 341 15.74 4.55 32.33
C ALA A 341 15.46 5.72 31.37
N SER A 342 15.69 5.53 30.07
CA SER A 342 15.12 6.39 29.03
C SER A 342 14.65 5.59 27.81
N ALA A 343 13.40 5.87 27.44
CA ALA A 343 12.64 5.49 26.25
C ALA A 343 12.69 4.00 25.79
N GLY A 344 11.55 3.33 25.98
CA GLY A 344 11.33 1.93 25.65
C GLY A 344 11.60 1.59 24.18
N SER A 345 12.40 0.53 23.97
CA SER A 345 12.29 -0.28 22.77
C SER A 345 12.67 -1.73 23.04
N ARG A 346 11.73 -2.62 22.72
CA ARG A 346 11.86 -4.07 22.76
C ARG A 346 12.68 -4.53 21.54
N HIS A 347 13.64 -5.43 21.78
CA HIS A 347 14.19 -6.49 20.91
C HIS A 347 15.72 -6.45 20.70
N SER A 348 16.37 -7.49 21.21
CA SER A 348 17.57 -8.10 20.63
C SER A 348 17.24 -9.59 20.47
N MET A 349 17.16 -10.05 19.22
CA MET A 349 17.32 -11.46 18.84
C MET A 349 17.58 -11.48 17.33
N MET A 350 18.81 -11.15 16.94
CA MET A 350 19.39 -11.48 15.64
C MET A 350 20.91 -11.58 15.81
N HIS A 351 21.37 -12.55 16.60
CA HIS A 351 22.67 -13.19 16.41
C HIS A 351 22.38 -14.66 16.11
N ARG A 352 22.02 -14.94 14.87
CA ARG A 352 22.22 -16.24 14.21
C ARG A 352 22.34 -15.96 12.72
N VAL A 353 23.57 -15.78 12.27
CA VAL A 353 23.92 -16.06 10.88
C VAL A 353 23.47 -17.50 10.60
N THR A 354 22.82 -17.67 9.46
CA THR A 354 22.23 -18.91 8.96
C THR A 354 23.21 -20.10 8.96
N ALA A 355 23.18 -20.93 10.00
CA ALA A 355 23.58 -22.34 9.92
C ALA A 355 22.35 -23.14 9.45
N LYS A 356 22.13 -23.18 8.13
CA LYS A 356 21.14 -24.07 7.48
C LYS A 356 21.69 -24.72 6.21
N ALA A 357 23.01 -24.85 6.15
CA ALA A 357 23.71 -25.72 5.22
C ALA A 357 24.72 -26.52 6.05
N VAL A 358 24.84 -27.81 5.75
CA VAL A 358 25.62 -28.86 6.44
C VAL A 358 24.85 -29.57 7.58
N PHE A 359 24.90 -30.90 7.52
CA PHE A 359 24.24 -31.94 8.33
C PHE A 359 22.86 -32.43 7.85
N PHE A 360 22.85 -33.00 6.65
CA PHE A 360 22.30 -34.35 6.50
C PHE A 360 23.24 -35.35 7.18
N ALA A 361 22.68 -36.39 7.78
CA ALA A 361 23.29 -37.60 8.34
C ALA A 361 23.32 -37.68 9.88
N LEU A 362 22.73 -38.81 10.32
CA LEU A 362 22.82 -39.47 11.62
C LEU A 362 21.91 -38.95 12.74
N GLY A 363 20.84 -39.72 12.97
CA GLY A 363 19.91 -39.53 14.05
C GLY A 363 20.48 -39.90 15.41
N LEU A 364 19.91 -39.31 16.45
CA LEU A 364 19.69 -39.95 17.73
C LEU A 364 18.64 -39.15 18.50
N TRP A 365 17.58 -39.84 18.89
CA TRP A 365 16.71 -39.44 19.98
C TRP A 365 17.48 -39.53 21.30
N PHE A 366 17.38 -38.54 22.19
CA PHE A 366 17.28 -38.80 23.63
C PHE A 366 16.65 -37.61 24.38
N LEU A 367 15.81 -37.97 25.35
CA LEU A 367 15.19 -37.18 26.41
C LEU A 367 16.20 -36.33 27.20
N VAL A 368 15.78 -35.18 27.72
CA VAL A 368 15.82 -34.83 29.16
C VAL A 368 14.88 -33.64 29.41
N ALA A 369 14.15 -33.75 30.51
CA ALA A 369 13.11 -32.87 31.00
C ALA A 369 13.62 -31.56 31.66
N ASP A 370 12.65 -30.69 31.90
CA ASP A 370 12.59 -29.59 32.87
C ASP A 370 13.55 -28.40 32.82
N ASN A 371 12.98 -27.24 32.46
CA ASN A 371 13.23 -26.03 33.26
C ASN A 371 12.05 -25.03 33.20
N PRO A 372 11.51 -24.59 34.34
CA PRO A 372 10.36 -23.71 34.44
C PRO A 372 10.79 -22.24 34.33
N ARG A 373 10.25 -21.49 33.35
CA ARG A 373 10.27 -20.00 33.34
C ARG A 373 9.25 -19.44 32.35
N ALA A 374 7.98 -19.72 32.61
CA ALA A 374 6.88 -19.00 32.02
C ALA A 374 6.51 -17.79 32.90
N SER A 375 7.10 -16.62 32.68
CA SER A 375 6.37 -15.35 32.85
C SER A 375 7.11 -14.16 32.21
N LYS A 376 6.30 -13.18 31.78
CA LYS A 376 6.64 -11.82 31.30
C LYS A 376 6.88 -11.65 29.79
N LYS A 377 5.79 -11.73 29.02
CA LYS A 377 5.49 -10.77 27.93
C LYS A 377 4.03 -10.32 28.01
N GLY A 378 3.77 -9.25 28.76
CA GLY A 378 2.54 -8.48 28.65
C GLY A 378 2.57 -7.65 27.36
N GLY A 379 1.99 -8.18 26.29
CA GLY A 379 1.32 -7.36 25.30
C GLY A 379 -0.10 -7.11 25.82
N VAL A 380 -0.60 -5.88 25.72
CA VAL A 380 -2.01 -5.58 25.98
C VAL A 380 -2.83 -6.34 24.95
N THR A 381 -3.26 -7.55 25.31
CA THR A 381 -4.41 -8.17 24.69
C THR A 381 -5.60 -7.36 25.20
N LYS A 382 -6.29 -6.62 24.32
CA LYS A 382 -7.61 -6.09 24.65
C LYS A 382 -8.46 -7.31 25.02
N GLY A 383 -8.69 -7.51 26.31
CA GLY A 383 -9.59 -8.57 26.78
C GLY A 383 -11.00 -8.28 26.27
N PHE A 384 -11.79 -9.31 26.01
CA PHE A 384 -13.19 -9.13 25.67
C PHE A 384 -13.97 -8.69 26.93
N PRO A 385 -14.96 -7.78 26.80
CA PRO A 385 -15.75 -7.33 27.92
C PRO A 385 -16.60 -8.46 28.51
N VAL A 386 -16.73 -8.47 29.82
CA VAL A 386 -17.40 -9.50 30.62
C VAL A 386 -18.56 -8.86 31.37
N MET A 387 -19.69 -9.54 31.39
CA MET A 387 -20.84 -9.17 32.22
C MET A 387 -20.83 -10.03 33.49
N ALA A 388 -20.97 -9.38 34.65
CA ALA A 388 -21.19 -10.03 35.92
C ALA A 388 -22.58 -9.64 36.45
N LEU A 389 -23.51 -10.59 36.49
CA LEU A 389 -24.83 -10.42 37.07
C LEU A 389 -24.73 -10.70 38.57
N HIS A 390 -25.01 -9.72 39.41
CA HIS A 390 -25.11 -9.91 40.86
C HIS A 390 -26.45 -10.56 41.19
N VAL A 391 -26.43 -11.78 41.74
CA VAL A 391 -27.63 -12.61 41.93
C VAL A 391 -28.56 -12.00 42.97
N ALA A 392 -28.03 -11.45 44.07
CA ALA A 392 -28.85 -10.90 45.14
C ALA A 392 -29.52 -9.56 44.79
N SER A 393 -28.95 -8.77 43.87
CA SER A 393 -29.53 -7.47 43.49
C SER A 393 -30.07 -7.41 42.07
N GLY A 394 -29.92 -8.49 41.28
CA GLY A 394 -30.24 -8.52 39.85
C GLY A 394 -29.43 -7.56 38.98
N LYS A 395 -28.44 -6.85 39.54
CA LYS A 395 -27.70 -5.79 38.82
C LYS A 395 -26.64 -6.38 37.91
N GLU A 396 -26.70 -6.02 36.63
CA GLU A 396 -25.69 -6.39 35.64
C GLU A 396 -24.54 -5.37 35.59
N ASN A 397 -23.32 -5.82 35.84
CA ASN A 397 -22.13 -4.99 35.76
C ASN A 397 -21.27 -5.38 34.56
N LEU A 398 -21.01 -4.41 33.68
CA LEU A 398 -20.15 -4.60 32.52
C LEU A 398 -18.70 -4.21 32.84
N HIS A 399 -17.79 -5.16 32.66
CA HIS A 399 -16.36 -4.94 32.84
C HIS A 399 -15.66 -4.95 31.49
N ALA A 400 -14.74 -4.00 31.27
CA ALA A 400 -14.00 -3.85 30.01
C ALA A 400 -13.14 -5.07 29.63
N SER A 401 -12.82 -5.95 30.61
CA SER A 401 -12.13 -7.21 30.36
C SER A 401 -12.33 -8.21 31.50
N VAL A 402 -12.00 -9.48 31.25
CA VAL A 402 -11.91 -10.52 32.31
C VAL A 402 -11.00 -10.10 33.47
N ARG A 403 -9.91 -9.37 33.17
CA ARG A 403 -8.98 -8.87 34.20
C ARG A 403 -9.60 -7.74 35.02
N ALA A 404 -10.37 -6.86 34.38
CA ALA A 404 -11.11 -5.81 35.08
C ALA A 404 -12.19 -6.43 35.99
N ALA A 405 -12.94 -7.41 35.50
CA ALA A 405 -13.93 -8.14 36.30
C ALA A 405 -13.29 -8.83 37.52
N ALA A 406 -12.17 -9.53 37.31
CA ALA A 406 -11.42 -10.17 38.38
C ALA A 406 -10.96 -9.16 39.45
N SER A 407 -10.42 -8.02 39.03
CA SER A 407 -9.95 -6.97 39.93
C SER A 407 -11.09 -6.30 40.70
N THR A 408 -12.18 -5.93 40.03
CA THR A 408 -13.31 -5.23 40.66
C THR A 408 -14.07 -6.12 41.65
N LEU A 409 -14.15 -7.42 41.38
CA LEU A 409 -14.94 -8.36 42.19
C LEU A 409 -14.10 -9.17 43.19
N GLY A 410 -12.80 -8.85 43.33
CA GLY A 410 -11.90 -9.58 44.24
C GLY A 410 -11.73 -11.06 43.90
N LEU A 411 -11.79 -11.41 42.60
CA LEU A 411 -11.67 -12.78 42.11
C LEU A 411 -10.35 -13.01 41.38
N THR A 412 -9.92 -14.27 41.28
CA THR A 412 -8.76 -14.60 40.44
C THR A 412 -9.15 -14.60 38.96
N LEU A 413 -8.21 -14.20 38.10
CA LEU A 413 -8.37 -14.26 36.64
C LEU A 413 -8.77 -15.67 36.17
N ALA A 414 -8.16 -16.71 36.74
CA ALA A 414 -8.41 -18.10 36.39
C ALA A 414 -9.86 -18.50 36.71
N THR A 415 -10.39 -18.04 37.84
CA THR A 415 -11.77 -18.29 38.26
C THR A 415 -12.77 -17.67 37.29
N VAL A 416 -12.63 -16.37 37.00
CA VAL A 416 -13.54 -15.68 36.05
C VAL A 416 -13.46 -16.32 34.66
N GLN A 417 -12.25 -16.65 34.19
CA GLN A 417 -12.07 -17.36 32.92
C GLN A 417 -12.69 -18.75 32.90
N LYS A 418 -12.62 -19.51 34.01
CA LYS A 418 -13.20 -20.85 34.10
C LYS A 418 -14.73 -20.78 34.04
N ARG A 419 -15.35 -19.83 34.75
CA ARG A 419 -16.81 -19.66 34.78
C ARG A 419 -17.37 -19.23 33.42
N ILE A 420 -16.70 -18.30 32.73
CA ILE A 420 -17.06 -17.92 31.35
C ILE A 420 -16.89 -19.09 30.37
N ARG A 421 -15.82 -19.89 30.51
CA ARG A 421 -15.54 -21.03 29.62
C ARG A 421 -16.56 -22.16 29.76
N GLN A 422 -17.03 -22.40 30.98
CA GLN A 422 -17.97 -23.48 31.27
C GLN A 422 -19.43 -23.13 30.95
N GLY A 423 -19.71 -21.89 30.52
CA GLY A 423 -21.09 -21.43 30.29
C GLY A 423 -21.96 -21.52 31.55
N SER A 424 -21.34 -21.45 32.73
CA SER A 424 -21.97 -21.79 34.00
C SER A 424 -23.03 -20.73 34.36
N SER A 425 -24.31 -21.08 34.22
CA SER A 425 -25.43 -20.36 34.85
C SER A 425 -25.39 -20.43 36.38
N LYS A 426 -24.53 -21.30 36.94
CA LYS A 426 -24.36 -21.45 38.38
C LYS A 426 -23.65 -20.25 38.98
N GLU A 427 -24.27 -19.72 40.02
CA GLU A 427 -23.75 -18.65 40.88
C GLU A 427 -22.38 -19.03 41.45
N TYR A 428 -21.48 -18.05 41.51
CA TYR A 428 -20.25 -18.15 42.26
C TYR A 428 -20.00 -16.85 43.01
N ARG A 429 -20.02 -16.94 44.35
CA ARG A 429 -19.85 -15.80 45.27
C ARG A 429 -20.81 -14.63 44.94
N GLY A 430 -22.10 -14.93 44.74
CA GLY A 430 -23.09 -13.90 44.43
C GLY A 430 -23.11 -13.41 42.99
N TYR A 431 -22.29 -13.97 42.07
CA TYR A 431 -22.25 -13.53 40.67
C TYR A 431 -22.40 -14.67 39.66
N ILE A 432 -23.10 -14.37 38.56
CA ILE A 432 -23.12 -15.18 37.34
C ILE A 432 -22.34 -14.44 36.25
N PHE A 433 -21.37 -15.12 35.63
CA PHE A 433 -20.47 -14.51 34.63
C PHE A 433 -20.88 -14.89 33.21
N ARG A 434 -21.12 -13.90 32.35
CA ARG A 434 -21.48 -14.09 30.95
C ARG A 434 -20.62 -13.21 30.03
N ARG A 435 -20.57 -13.53 28.74
CA ARG A 435 -19.96 -12.66 27.72
C ARG A 435 -20.90 -11.48 27.42
N CYS A 436 -20.33 -10.33 27.06
CA CYS A 436 -21.10 -9.13 26.73
C CYS A 436 -21.97 -9.31 25.45
N PRO A 437 -23.28 -8.92 25.47
CA PRO A 437 -24.22 -9.04 24.36
C PRO A 437 -23.83 -8.28 23.08
N LYS A 438 -23.06 -7.18 23.18
CA LYS A 438 -22.59 -6.43 22.01
C LYS A 438 -21.55 -7.19 21.17
N HIS A 439 -20.87 -8.16 21.76
CA HIS A 439 -19.98 -9.08 21.02
C HIS A 439 -20.77 -10.25 20.39
N THR A 440 -22.02 -10.52 20.79
CA THR A 440 -22.84 -11.59 20.19
C THR A 440 -23.58 -11.15 18.92
N ALA A 441 -23.90 -9.86 18.73
CA ALA A 441 -24.56 -9.41 17.49
C ALA A 441 -23.72 -9.63 16.21
N GLU A 442 -22.37 -9.55 16.28
CA GLU A 442 -21.47 -9.91 15.18
C GLU A 442 -21.31 -11.43 15.00
N GLN A 443 -21.88 -12.23 15.91
CA GLN A 443 -21.83 -13.70 15.92
C GLN A 443 -23.15 -14.31 15.46
N ASP A 444 -24.22 -13.54 15.27
CA ASP A 444 -25.48 -14.06 14.71
C ASP A 444 -25.30 -14.42 13.23
N ASP A 445 -26.10 -15.36 12.75
CA ASP A 445 -26.13 -15.74 11.33
C ASP A 445 -26.58 -14.55 10.48
N ARG A 446 -25.85 -14.28 9.39
CA ARG A 446 -26.26 -13.25 8.43
C ARG A 446 -27.36 -13.82 7.53
N PRO A 447 -28.32 -13.01 7.03
CA PRO A 447 -29.34 -13.49 6.10
C PRO A 447 -28.71 -14.20 4.90
N GLY A 448 -29.10 -15.45 4.63
CA GLY A 448 -28.57 -16.26 3.52
C GLY A 448 -27.18 -16.89 3.76
N GLU A 449 -26.65 -16.80 4.97
CA GLU A 449 -25.36 -17.42 5.30
C GLU A 449 -25.50 -18.89 5.65
N VAL A 450 -24.70 -19.74 5.01
CA VAL A 450 -24.69 -21.19 5.23
C VAL A 450 -23.35 -21.59 5.84
N TRP A 451 -23.38 -22.46 6.86
CA TRP A 451 -22.20 -22.93 7.59
C TRP A 451 -21.95 -24.43 7.38
N LYS A 452 -20.73 -24.80 6.96
CA LYS A 452 -20.28 -26.19 6.82
C LYS A 452 -19.06 -26.48 7.69
N ASP A 453 -18.88 -27.73 8.09
CA ASP A 453 -17.64 -28.16 8.75
C ASP A 453 -16.46 -27.99 7.80
N ALA A 454 -15.37 -27.42 8.32
CA ALA A 454 -14.23 -27.02 7.51
C ALA A 454 -13.51 -28.26 6.97
N GLU A 455 -13.34 -28.32 5.65
CA GLU A 455 -12.55 -29.35 4.98
C GLU A 455 -11.31 -28.72 4.35
N LEU A 456 -10.16 -29.39 4.48
CA LEU A 456 -8.93 -28.99 3.82
C LEU A 456 -8.21 -30.21 3.26
N HIS A 457 -7.97 -30.23 1.95
CA HIS A 457 -7.32 -31.34 1.25
C HIS A 457 -7.98 -32.71 1.51
N GLY A 458 -9.31 -32.78 1.50
CA GLY A 458 -10.01 -34.06 1.71
C GLY A 458 -10.14 -34.48 3.18
N ARG A 459 -9.71 -33.65 4.13
CA ARG A 459 -9.74 -33.95 5.57
C ARG A 459 -10.60 -32.96 6.33
N LEU A 460 -11.52 -33.48 7.13
CA LEU A 460 -12.35 -32.69 8.03
C LEU A 460 -11.51 -32.11 9.18
N ILE A 461 -11.66 -30.82 9.45
CA ILE A 461 -11.00 -30.14 10.56
C ILE A 461 -11.95 -30.04 11.74
N LYS A 462 -11.74 -30.92 12.73
CA LYS A 462 -12.62 -31.06 13.89
C LYS A 462 -12.79 -29.74 14.66
N GLY A 463 -14.05 -29.35 14.86
CA GLY A 463 -14.43 -28.20 15.68
C GLY A 463 -14.21 -26.84 14.99
N ILE A 464 -14.12 -26.82 13.66
CA ILE A 464 -14.04 -25.60 12.86
C ILE A 464 -15.12 -25.64 11.79
N ARG A 465 -15.91 -24.57 11.66
CA ARG A 465 -16.90 -24.39 10.59
C ARG A 465 -16.58 -23.14 9.78
N VAL A 466 -16.96 -23.12 8.52
CA VAL A 466 -16.77 -21.99 7.61
C VAL A 466 -18.10 -21.63 6.99
N SER A 467 -18.33 -20.33 6.77
CA SER A 467 -19.56 -19.82 6.17
C SER A 467 -19.37 -19.41 4.71
N THR A 468 -20.47 -19.42 3.94
CA THR A 468 -20.52 -18.92 2.56
C THR A 468 -20.13 -17.44 2.41
N MET A 469 -20.14 -16.68 3.51
CA MET A 469 -19.81 -15.24 3.54
C MET A 469 -18.40 -14.93 4.06
N GLY A 470 -17.53 -15.93 4.17
CA GLY A 470 -16.14 -15.71 4.60
C GLY A 470 -15.96 -15.53 6.09
N ARG A 471 -16.82 -16.17 6.89
CA ARG A 471 -16.64 -16.25 8.35
C ARG A 471 -16.18 -17.65 8.74
N VAL A 472 -15.38 -17.74 9.79
CA VAL A 472 -14.89 -19.00 10.37
C VAL A 472 -15.29 -19.08 11.83
N GLN A 473 -15.99 -20.14 12.20
CA GLN A 473 -16.28 -20.50 13.56
C GLN A 473 -15.18 -21.44 14.05
N LEU A 474 -14.38 -20.97 14.98
CA LEU A 474 -13.30 -21.72 15.61
C LEU A 474 -13.84 -22.63 16.72
N GLN A 475 -12.94 -23.44 17.28
CA GLN A 475 -13.21 -24.24 18.48
C GLN A 475 -13.82 -23.36 19.58
N PHE A 476 -14.83 -23.88 20.28
CA PHE A 476 -15.61 -23.18 21.32
C PHE A 476 -16.52 -22.05 20.80
N GLY A 477 -16.88 -22.09 19.52
CA GLY A 477 -18.00 -21.32 18.95
C GLY A 477 -17.68 -19.88 18.55
N ARG A 478 -16.43 -19.43 18.70
CA ARG A 478 -16.00 -18.06 18.31
C ARG A 478 -15.95 -17.91 16.79
N ARG A 479 -16.72 -16.98 16.23
CA ARG A 479 -16.70 -16.59 14.81
C ARG A 479 -15.74 -15.44 14.55
N THR A 480 -15.04 -15.48 13.41
CA THR A 480 -14.07 -14.46 12.97
C THR A 480 -13.96 -14.42 11.45
N GLU A 481 -13.64 -13.27 10.88
CA GLU A 481 -13.28 -13.11 9.46
C GLU A 481 -11.76 -13.30 9.22
N GLY A 482 -11.00 -13.64 10.27
CA GLY A 482 -9.55 -13.76 10.22
C GLY A 482 -8.85 -12.40 10.28
N TRP A 483 -7.63 -12.33 9.75
CA TRP A 483 -6.85 -11.08 9.66
C TRP A 483 -6.18 -10.95 8.29
N ILE A 484 -6.00 -9.71 7.83
CA ILE A 484 -5.44 -9.40 6.51
C ILE A 484 -3.92 -9.27 6.60
N VAL A 485 -3.20 -10.02 5.77
CA VAL A 485 -1.75 -9.88 5.53
C VAL A 485 -1.51 -10.06 4.04
N ASN A 486 -0.67 -9.22 3.43
CA ASN A 486 -0.38 -9.24 1.99
C ASN A 486 -1.66 -9.25 1.12
N ASN A 487 -2.65 -8.43 1.49
CA ASN A 487 -3.94 -8.32 0.84
C ASN A 487 -4.73 -9.65 0.73
N ARG A 488 -4.55 -10.57 1.69
CA ARG A 488 -5.26 -11.85 1.76
C ARG A 488 -5.74 -12.08 3.19
N ARG A 489 -6.95 -12.60 3.40
CA ARG A 489 -7.39 -12.99 4.75
C ARG A 489 -6.79 -14.33 5.15
N ASN A 490 -6.32 -14.40 6.39
CA ASN A 490 -5.71 -15.58 6.99
C ASN A 490 -6.48 -15.95 8.26
N VAL A 491 -6.53 -17.25 8.54
CA VAL A 491 -7.15 -17.83 9.73
C VAL A 491 -6.20 -18.82 10.40
N ASN A 492 -6.25 -18.87 11.73
CA ASN A 492 -5.49 -19.82 12.53
C ASN A 492 -6.35 -21.07 12.76
N LEU A 493 -5.90 -22.21 12.26
CA LEU A 493 -6.54 -23.50 12.48
C LEU A 493 -5.68 -24.31 13.45
N ARG A 494 -6.30 -24.91 14.47
CA ARG A 494 -5.61 -25.83 15.37
C ARG A 494 -5.83 -27.25 14.88
N VAL A 495 -4.81 -27.85 14.27
CA VAL A 495 -4.83 -29.21 13.72
C VAL A 495 -3.80 -30.03 14.48
N ASP A 496 -4.21 -31.15 15.06
CA ASP A 496 -3.34 -32.08 15.81
C ASP A 496 -2.46 -31.38 16.87
N GLY A 497 -3.05 -30.46 17.62
CA GLY A 497 -2.36 -29.72 18.68
C GLY A 497 -1.46 -28.57 18.19
N ARG A 498 -1.22 -28.44 16.88
CA ARG A 498 -0.41 -27.37 16.27
C ARG A 498 -1.27 -26.29 15.61
N THR A 499 -0.82 -25.04 15.67
CA THR A 499 -1.49 -23.92 14.98
C THR A 499 -0.95 -23.79 13.55
N LYS A 500 -1.82 -23.90 12.56
CA LYS A 500 -1.52 -23.69 11.14
C LYS A 500 -2.24 -22.43 10.65
N VAL A 501 -1.50 -21.55 9.99
CA VAL A 501 -2.09 -20.39 9.29
C VAL A 501 -2.55 -20.85 7.91
N VAL A 502 -3.83 -20.66 7.60
CA VAL A 502 -4.43 -21.01 6.31
C VAL A 502 -5.11 -19.78 5.72
N LYS A 503 -5.06 -19.64 4.39
CA LYS A 503 -5.76 -18.56 3.69
C LYS A 503 -7.25 -18.88 3.66
N LEU A 504 -8.08 -17.90 4.00
CA LEU A 504 -9.52 -18.11 4.19
C LEU A 504 -10.20 -18.63 2.91
N TYR A 505 -9.96 -17.99 1.77
CA TYR A 505 -10.52 -18.41 0.47
C TYR A 505 -10.16 -19.86 0.08
N VAL A 506 -8.97 -20.34 0.47
CA VAL A 506 -8.55 -21.73 0.21
C VAL A 506 -9.38 -22.70 1.04
N LEU A 507 -9.58 -22.37 2.32
CA LEU A 507 -10.41 -23.18 3.20
C LEU A 507 -11.87 -23.21 2.72
N MET A 508 -12.41 -22.07 2.28
CA MET A 508 -13.76 -21.96 1.72
C MET A 508 -13.91 -22.80 0.44
N ALA A 509 -12.98 -22.68 -0.50
CA ALA A 509 -13.04 -23.44 -1.76
C ALA A 509 -13.02 -24.95 -1.50
N HIS A 510 -12.11 -25.43 -0.64
CA HIS A 510 -12.09 -26.84 -0.27
C HIS A 510 -13.36 -27.31 0.44
N THR A 511 -14.00 -26.45 1.24
CA THR A 511 -15.20 -26.80 2.02
C THR A 511 -16.50 -26.78 1.18
N PHE A 512 -16.64 -25.82 0.27
CA PHE A 512 -17.90 -25.59 -0.45
C PHE A 512 -17.86 -25.98 -1.92
N ILE A 513 -16.70 -25.87 -2.57
CA ILE A 513 -16.50 -26.27 -3.98
C ILE A 513 -15.97 -27.70 -4.05
N GLY A 514 -15.16 -28.10 -3.06
CA GLY A 514 -14.56 -29.43 -2.97
C GLY A 514 -13.10 -29.46 -3.44
N ARG A 515 -12.61 -30.62 -3.86
CA ARG A 515 -11.22 -30.80 -4.31
C ARG A 515 -10.98 -30.08 -5.64
N PRO A 516 -9.77 -29.55 -5.88
CA PRO A 516 -9.43 -28.97 -7.18
C PRO A 516 -9.55 -30.04 -8.28
N PRO A 517 -10.04 -29.69 -9.48
CA PRO A 517 -10.15 -30.64 -10.60
C PRO A 517 -8.81 -31.25 -11.03
N SER A 518 -7.72 -30.49 -10.91
CA SER A 518 -6.35 -30.98 -11.17
C SER A 518 -5.33 -30.22 -10.33
N ALA A 519 -4.07 -30.69 -10.32
CA ALA A 519 -2.96 -30.05 -9.59
C ALA A 519 -2.64 -28.62 -10.07
N GLU A 520 -2.99 -28.28 -11.31
CA GLU A 520 -2.78 -26.94 -11.89
C GLU A 520 -3.84 -25.92 -11.46
N HIS A 521 -4.96 -26.40 -10.89
CA HIS A 521 -6.03 -25.53 -10.42
C HIS A 521 -5.70 -24.96 -9.05
N THR A 522 -5.78 -23.64 -8.94
CA THR A 522 -5.74 -22.94 -7.66
C THR A 522 -6.95 -22.01 -7.54
N VAL A 523 -7.25 -21.55 -6.32
CA VAL A 523 -8.46 -20.75 -6.10
C VAL A 523 -8.27 -19.34 -6.62
N ASP A 524 -9.20 -18.91 -7.45
CA ASP A 524 -9.31 -17.59 -8.08
C ASP A 524 -10.46 -16.78 -7.49
N HIS A 525 -10.30 -15.47 -7.46
CA HIS A 525 -11.34 -14.51 -7.08
C HIS A 525 -11.97 -13.95 -8.36
N ILE A 526 -13.24 -14.24 -8.62
CA ILE A 526 -13.91 -13.88 -9.88
C ILE A 526 -13.86 -12.37 -10.12
N ASP A 527 -14.08 -11.55 -9.10
CA ASP A 527 -14.03 -10.08 -9.17
C ASP A 527 -12.60 -9.48 -9.11
N GLY A 528 -11.57 -10.32 -8.98
CA GLY A 528 -10.17 -9.93 -8.83
C GLY A 528 -9.84 -9.21 -7.51
N ASN A 529 -10.75 -9.21 -6.52
CA ASN A 529 -10.54 -8.62 -5.20
C ASN A 529 -10.15 -9.71 -4.17
N SER A 530 -8.85 -9.78 -3.84
CA SER A 530 -8.29 -10.87 -3.03
C SER A 530 -8.63 -10.87 -1.53
N ILE A 531 -9.43 -9.90 -1.08
CA ILE A 531 -9.99 -9.86 0.28
C ILE A 531 -11.51 -10.08 0.30
N HIS A 532 -12.17 -10.18 -0.87
CA HIS A 532 -13.60 -10.42 -0.98
C HIS A 532 -13.88 -11.94 -0.96
N ASP A 533 -13.64 -12.54 0.21
CA ASP A 533 -13.74 -13.98 0.42
C ASP A 533 -15.20 -14.40 0.67
N VAL A 534 -15.98 -14.53 -0.40
CA VAL A 534 -17.38 -15.01 -0.41
C VAL A 534 -17.51 -16.12 -1.43
N ILE A 535 -18.33 -17.15 -1.17
CA ILE A 535 -18.30 -18.38 -1.98
C ILE A 535 -18.61 -18.14 -3.46
N TRP A 536 -19.55 -17.25 -3.76
CA TRP A 536 -19.93 -16.89 -5.14
C TRP A 536 -18.80 -16.19 -5.89
N ASN A 537 -17.81 -15.66 -5.19
CA ASN A 537 -16.65 -14.99 -5.77
C ASN A 537 -15.44 -15.94 -5.90
N LEU A 538 -15.56 -17.22 -5.52
CA LEU A 538 -14.45 -18.17 -5.55
C LEU A 538 -14.69 -19.26 -6.61
N ARG A 539 -13.65 -19.60 -7.35
CA ARG A 539 -13.65 -20.74 -8.28
C ARG A 539 -12.30 -21.43 -8.33
N TRP A 540 -12.28 -22.69 -8.76
CA TRP A 540 -11.04 -23.33 -9.21
C TRP A 540 -10.69 -22.81 -10.60
N ALA A 541 -9.45 -22.34 -10.78
CA ALA A 541 -8.96 -21.90 -12.08
C ALA A 541 -7.46 -22.22 -12.23
N THR A 542 -7.05 -22.55 -13.44
CA THR A 542 -5.65 -22.69 -13.84
C THR A 542 -4.94 -21.34 -13.85
N ARG A 543 -3.60 -21.34 -13.89
CA ARG A 543 -2.81 -20.10 -14.02
C ARG A 543 -3.17 -19.29 -15.27
N VAL A 544 -3.53 -19.96 -16.37
CA VAL A 544 -3.92 -19.31 -17.63
C VAL A 544 -5.26 -18.58 -17.46
N GLU A 545 -6.26 -19.25 -16.88
CA GLU A 545 -7.58 -18.67 -16.60
C GLU A 545 -7.50 -17.52 -15.60
N GLN A 546 -6.70 -17.67 -14.54
CA GLN A 546 -6.42 -16.58 -13.59
C GLN A 546 -5.75 -15.39 -14.29
N GLY A 547 -4.80 -15.67 -15.20
CA GLY A 547 -4.15 -14.65 -16.03
C GLY A 547 -5.10 -13.92 -16.99
N ARG A 548 -6.23 -14.56 -17.35
CA ARG A 548 -7.32 -13.95 -18.11
C ARG A 548 -8.26 -13.14 -17.21
N ASN A 549 -8.35 -13.48 -15.92
CA ASN A 549 -9.18 -12.78 -14.92
C ASN A 549 -8.48 -11.58 -14.24
N ILE A 550 -7.32 -11.14 -14.72
CA ILE A 550 -6.63 -9.97 -14.16
C ILE A 550 -7.37 -8.70 -14.61
N LYS A 551 -7.61 -7.75 -13.70
CA LYS A 551 -8.28 -6.46 -14.00
C LYS A 551 -7.70 -5.66 -15.18
N SER A 552 -6.44 -5.90 -15.53
CA SER A 552 -5.81 -5.30 -16.70
C SER A 552 -6.19 -5.98 -18.04
N ASN A 553 -6.95 -7.07 -18.02
CA ASN A 553 -7.36 -7.85 -19.18
C ASN A 553 -8.77 -7.43 -19.65
N ARG A 554 -8.91 -6.15 -19.99
CA ARG A 554 -10.18 -5.53 -20.38
C ARG A 554 -10.57 -5.88 -21.83
N ALA A 555 -11.86 -5.79 -22.14
CA ALA A 555 -12.34 -5.85 -23.53
C ALA A 555 -11.73 -4.71 -24.37
N VAL A 556 -11.47 -5.00 -25.63
CA VAL A 556 -10.87 -4.04 -26.58
C VAL A 556 -11.54 -4.11 -27.94
N HIS A 557 -11.74 -2.95 -28.55
CA HIS A 557 -12.08 -2.79 -29.95
C HIS A 557 -10.81 -2.64 -30.79
N LYS A 558 -10.82 -3.27 -31.96
CA LYS A 558 -9.80 -3.13 -33.01
C LYS A 558 -10.40 -2.36 -34.18
N TYR A 559 -9.74 -1.29 -34.59
CA TYR A 559 -10.09 -0.46 -35.73
C TYR A 559 -9.00 -0.52 -36.80
N ASP A 560 -9.37 -0.28 -38.06
CA ASP A 560 -8.41 0.08 -39.10
C ASP A 560 -7.85 1.50 -38.87
N LEU A 561 -6.96 1.95 -39.76
CA LEU A 561 -6.36 3.29 -39.67
C LEU A 561 -7.33 4.41 -40.10
N GLN A 562 -8.43 4.05 -40.75
CA GLN A 562 -9.48 4.94 -41.24
C GLN A 562 -10.59 5.14 -40.20
N GLY A 563 -10.55 4.41 -39.08
CA GLY A 563 -11.52 4.48 -37.99
C GLY A 563 -12.69 3.50 -38.11
N THR A 564 -12.65 2.55 -39.05
CA THR A 564 -13.66 1.48 -39.17
C THR A 564 -13.42 0.42 -38.11
N LEU A 565 -14.46 0.06 -37.36
CA LEU A 565 -14.39 -1.03 -36.38
C LEU A 565 -14.27 -2.37 -37.13
N LEU A 566 -13.17 -3.09 -36.89
CA LEU A 566 -12.91 -4.39 -37.48
C LEU A 566 -13.43 -5.54 -36.61
N GLN A 567 -13.11 -5.50 -35.31
CA GLN A 567 -13.47 -6.58 -34.39
C GLN A 567 -13.49 -6.12 -32.93
N THR A 568 -14.37 -6.73 -32.15
CA THR A 568 -14.41 -6.61 -30.68
C THR A 568 -13.89 -7.90 -30.07
N TYR A 569 -13.02 -7.77 -29.07
CA TYR A 569 -12.52 -8.89 -28.27
C TYR A 569 -12.91 -8.70 -26.82
N ASP A 570 -13.32 -9.78 -26.17
CA ASP A 570 -13.76 -9.73 -24.77
C ASP A 570 -12.59 -9.43 -23.82
N THR A 571 -11.34 -9.69 -24.28
CA THR A 571 -10.13 -9.36 -23.52
C THR A 571 -8.93 -8.96 -24.38
N ILE A 572 -8.00 -8.17 -23.80
CA ILE A 572 -6.67 -7.90 -24.39
C ILE A 572 -5.91 -9.19 -24.74
N ALA A 573 -6.03 -10.23 -23.91
CA ALA A 573 -5.34 -11.50 -24.14
C ALA A 573 -5.80 -12.18 -25.43
N GLU A 574 -7.12 -12.23 -25.64
CA GLU A 574 -7.71 -12.77 -26.85
C GLU A 574 -7.34 -11.95 -28.08
N ALA A 575 -7.42 -10.62 -27.97
CA ALA A 575 -6.99 -9.70 -29.01
C ALA A 575 -5.52 -9.93 -29.41
N ALA A 576 -4.64 -10.08 -28.43
CA ALA A 576 -3.22 -10.32 -28.66
C ALA A 576 -2.97 -11.66 -29.38
N GLU A 577 -3.62 -12.73 -28.94
CA GLU A 577 -3.50 -14.07 -29.52
C GLU A 577 -3.98 -14.11 -30.98
N LYS A 578 -5.22 -13.64 -31.24
CA LYS A 578 -5.81 -13.64 -32.59
C LYS A 578 -5.07 -12.74 -33.59
N ASN A 579 -4.33 -11.73 -33.10
CA ASN A 579 -3.58 -10.81 -33.94
C ASN A 579 -2.08 -11.08 -33.95
N ARG A 580 -1.61 -12.16 -33.31
CA ARG A 580 -0.18 -12.51 -33.18
C ARG A 580 0.67 -11.37 -32.61
N LEU A 581 0.11 -10.66 -31.62
CA LEU A 581 0.75 -9.57 -30.88
C LEU A 581 1.02 -9.98 -29.44
N SER A 582 1.90 -9.27 -28.74
CA SER A 582 2.00 -9.40 -27.29
C SER A 582 0.87 -8.64 -26.59
N ARG A 583 0.44 -9.13 -25.42
CA ARG A 583 -0.53 -8.41 -24.55
C ARG A 583 -0.06 -7.00 -24.21
N GLY A 584 1.26 -6.80 -24.08
CA GLY A 584 1.88 -5.51 -23.83
C GLY A 584 1.68 -4.54 -24.99
N GLN A 585 1.82 -5.00 -26.23
CA GLN A 585 1.60 -4.18 -27.44
C GLN A 585 0.14 -3.74 -27.58
N VAL A 586 -0.83 -4.67 -27.43
CA VAL A 586 -2.26 -4.33 -27.51
C VAL A 586 -2.65 -3.38 -26.37
N LYS A 587 -2.18 -3.62 -25.15
CA LYS A 587 -2.42 -2.73 -24.01
C LYS A 587 -1.81 -1.34 -24.24
N TYR A 588 -0.57 -1.28 -24.70
CA TYR A 588 0.12 -0.02 -24.98
C TYR A 588 -0.65 0.77 -26.06
N ALA A 589 -0.96 0.14 -27.19
CA ALA A 589 -1.75 0.73 -28.26
C ALA A 589 -3.13 1.24 -27.77
N ALA A 590 -3.85 0.44 -26.98
CA ALA A 590 -5.14 0.82 -26.41
C ALA A 590 -5.06 1.94 -25.35
N SER A 591 -3.92 2.09 -24.68
CA SER A 591 -3.70 3.14 -23.67
C SER A 591 -3.17 4.45 -24.25
N THR A 592 -2.40 4.39 -25.33
CA THR A 592 -1.73 5.57 -25.93
C THR A 592 -2.35 6.03 -27.24
N GLY A 593 -3.28 5.26 -27.80
CA GLY A 593 -3.77 5.47 -29.16
C GLY A 593 -2.73 5.14 -30.24
N SER A 594 -1.66 4.42 -29.89
CA SER A 594 -0.55 4.12 -30.80
C SER A 594 -0.96 3.13 -31.89
N THR A 595 -0.56 3.44 -33.14
CA THR A 595 -0.73 2.59 -34.33
C THR A 595 0.47 1.69 -34.61
N VAL A 596 1.37 1.49 -33.64
CA VAL A 596 2.57 0.62 -33.77
C VAL A 596 2.22 -0.81 -34.17
N THR A 597 1.00 -1.25 -33.90
CA THR A 597 0.50 -2.58 -34.31
C THR A 597 -0.15 -2.60 -35.70
N ARG A 598 -0.09 -1.48 -36.45
CA ARG A 598 -0.80 -1.21 -37.72
C ARG A 598 -2.33 -1.17 -37.60
N PHE A 599 -2.85 -1.21 -36.37
CA PHE A 599 -4.26 -1.09 -36.04
C PHE A 599 -4.44 -0.12 -34.89
N CYS A 600 -5.62 0.50 -34.82
CA CYS A 600 -6.04 1.32 -33.70
C CYS A 600 -6.76 0.43 -32.68
N TRP A 601 -6.35 0.52 -31.41
CA TRP A 601 -6.97 -0.25 -30.34
C TRP A 601 -7.62 0.69 -29.34
N VAL A 602 -8.80 0.36 -28.84
CA VAL A 602 -9.52 1.17 -27.85
C VAL A 602 -10.12 0.26 -26.80
N PHE A 603 -10.00 0.63 -25.53
CA PHE A 603 -10.70 -0.10 -24.46
C PHE A 603 -12.21 0.08 -24.59
N VAL A 604 -12.95 -1.03 -24.46
CA VAL A 604 -14.40 -0.96 -24.31
C VAL A 604 -14.70 -0.27 -22.97
N SER A 605 -15.58 0.72 -23.04
CA SER A 605 -15.97 1.61 -21.95
C SER A 605 -16.82 0.91 -20.90
#